data_AF-A0AAE1WLM7-F1
#
_entry.id   AF-A0AAE1WLM7-F1
#
_cell.length_a   1.000
_cell.length_b   1.000
_cell.length_c   1.000
_cell.angle_alpha   90.00
_cell.angle_beta   90.00
_cell.angle_gamma   90.00
#
_symmetry.space_group_name_H-M   'P 1'
#
loop_
_entity.id
_entity.type
_entity.pdbx_description
1 polymer ?
#
loop_
_entity_poly.entity_id
_entity_poly.type
_entity_poly.pdbx_seq_one_letter_code
_entity_poly.pdbx_strand_id
1 'polypeptide(L)'
;MSSPSKRRDMDVMKLMMSDYTVEPINDGINEFNVEFHGPKERPYEDHPLNGDAASLMMKDKAQYEQKVKEYCERYAKKEHMDNTLTDDSEVEVSDNEAFSDDEVAGRADP
;
A
#
# COMPACT_ATOMS: atom_id res chain seq x y z
N MET A 1 13.38 -31.55 12.46
CA MET A 1 12.43 -30.52 11.97
C MET A 1 12.58 -29.30 12.85
N SER A 2 12.84 -28.12 12.28
CA SER A 2 12.93 -26.88 13.09
C SER A 2 11.54 -26.56 13.62
N SER A 3 11.43 -26.20 14.90
CA SER A 3 10.15 -25.76 15.44
C SER A 3 9.77 -24.42 14.77
N PRO A 4 8.48 -24.20 14.48
CA PRO A 4 7.99 -22.97 13.85
C PRO A 4 8.44 -21.70 14.60
N SER A 5 8.52 -21.77 15.93
CA SER A 5 9.01 -20.65 16.76
C SER A 5 10.48 -20.34 16.49
N LYS A 6 11.35 -21.36 16.45
CA LYS A 6 12.80 -21.14 16.20
C LYS A 6 13.08 -20.51 14.84
N ARG A 7 12.27 -20.85 13.83
CA ARG A 7 12.41 -20.25 12.50
C ARG A 7 12.01 -18.78 12.54
N ARG A 8 10.85 -18.46 13.13
CA ARG A 8 10.37 -17.08 13.29
C ARG A 8 11.39 -16.21 14.03
N ASP A 9 11.89 -16.68 15.16
CA ASP A 9 12.83 -15.92 15.99
C ASP A 9 14.14 -15.63 15.23
N MET A 10 14.65 -16.63 14.49
CA MET A 10 15.84 -16.47 13.65
C MET A 10 15.61 -15.48 12.51
N ASP A 11 14.46 -15.56 11.83
CA ASP A 11 14.16 -14.70 10.68
C ASP A 11 13.90 -13.25 11.13
N VAL A 12 13.26 -13.02 12.28
CA VAL A 12 13.10 -11.69 12.89
C VAL A 12 14.45 -11.12 13.33
N MET A 13 15.32 -11.92 13.96
CA MET A 13 16.66 -11.46 14.32
C MET A 13 17.48 -11.06 13.09
N LYS A 14 17.41 -11.82 12.00
CA LYS A 14 18.08 -11.45 10.74
C LYS A 14 17.55 -10.14 10.17
N LEU A 15 16.24 -9.92 10.26
CA LEU A 15 15.61 -8.68 9.80
C LEU A 15 16.09 -7.49 10.64
N MET A 16 16.16 -7.61 11.97
CA MET A 16 16.66 -6.55 12.86
C MET A 16 18.16 -6.25 12.70
N MET A 17 18.94 -7.19 12.16
CA MET A 17 20.37 -7.01 11.87
C MET A 17 20.66 -6.59 10.42
N SER A 18 19.63 -6.44 9.60
CA SER A 18 19.77 -6.00 8.22
C SER A 18 19.89 -4.49 8.12
N ASP A 19 20.16 -3.98 6.91
CA ASP A 19 20.25 -2.55 6.63
C ASP A 19 18.85 -1.88 6.49
N TYR A 20 17.76 -2.60 6.74
CA TYR A 20 16.40 -2.04 6.74
C TYR A 20 16.10 -1.34 8.08
N THR A 21 15.35 -0.23 8.04
CA THR A 21 14.80 0.39 9.24
C THR A 21 13.65 -0.47 9.75
N VAL A 22 13.82 -1.09 10.91
CA VAL A 22 12.80 -1.94 11.55
C VAL A 22 12.41 -1.33 12.89
N GLU A 23 11.14 -1.01 13.06
CA GLU A 23 10.59 -0.44 14.30
C GLU A 23 9.64 -1.45 14.97
N PRO A 24 10.03 -2.05 16.11
CA PRO A 24 9.14 -2.93 16.86
C PRO A 24 8.02 -2.13 17.53
N ILE A 25 6.80 -2.67 17.51
CA ILE A 25 5.65 -2.06 18.16
C ILE A 25 5.54 -2.63 19.59
N ASN A 26 5.40 -1.74 20.59
CA ASN A 26 5.26 -2.11 22.00
C ASN A 26 6.36 -3.06 22.53
N ASP A 27 7.61 -2.88 22.08
CA ASP A 27 8.76 -3.73 22.41
C ASP A 27 8.55 -5.24 22.08
N GLY A 28 7.57 -5.55 21.24
CA GLY A 28 7.22 -6.92 20.83
C GLY A 28 7.89 -7.35 19.53
N ILE A 29 8.08 -8.68 19.37
CA ILE A 29 8.62 -9.29 18.14
C ILE A 29 7.54 -9.78 17.16
N ASN A 30 6.28 -9.70 17.56
CA ASN A 30 5.16 -10.20 16.77
C ASN A 30 4.55 -9.12 15.86
N GLU A 31 4.83 -7.84 16.14
CA GLU A 31 4.29 -6.70 15.43
C GLU A 31 5.39 -5.64 15.29
N PHE A 32 5.66 -5.23 14.06
CA PHE A 32 6.74 -4.31 13.74
C PHE A 32 6.51 -3.68 12.37
N ASN A 33 7.05 -2.49 12.18
CA ASN A 33 7.11 -1.80 10.89
C ASN A 33 8.48 -2.01 10.24
N VAL A 34 8.50 -2.13 8.92
CA VAL A 34 9.76 -2.16 8.14
C VAL A 34 9.67 -1.09 7.07
N GLU A 35 10.66 -0.21 7.02
CA GLU A 35 10.77 0.81 5.99
C GLU A 35 11.49 0.24 4.76
N PHE A 36 10.86 0.35 3.60
CA PHE A 36 11.46 -0.01 2.32
C PHE A 36 11.63 1.23 1.47
N HIS A 37 12.87 1.56 1.12
CA HIS A 37 13.14 2.61 0.16
C HIS A 37 12.85 2.12 -1.26
N GLY A 38 12.25 3.00 -2.07
CA GLY A 38 12.06 2.76 -3.50
C GLY A 38 13.39 2.60 -4.24
N PRO A 39 13.38 2.03 -5.46
CA PRO A 39 14.60 1.88 -6.27
C PRO A 39 15.24 3.24 -6.55
N LYS A 40 16.54 3.37 -6.22
CA LYS A 40 17.34 4.58 -6.52
C LYS A 40 17.36 4.83 -8.03
N GLU A 41 17.34 6.11 -8.41
CA GLU A 41 17.35 6.61 -9.82
C GLU A 41 16.06 6.42 -10.62
N ARG A 42 14.94 6.03 -10.00
CA ARG A 42 13.62 6.06 -10.67
C ARG A 42 12.76 7.23 -10.19
N PRO A 43 11.77 7.69 -10.98
CA PRO A 43 10.80 8.71 -10.55
C PRO A 43 10.00 8.37 -9.28
N TYR A 44 10.16 7.13 -8.78
CA TYR A 44 9.50 6.59 -7.59
C TYR A 44 10.24 6.90 -6.28
N GLU A 45 11.40 7.56 -6.32
CA GLU A 45 12.14 7.96 -5.11
C GLU A 45 11.31 8.93 -4.24
N ASP A 46 10.42 9.73 -4.85
CA ASP A 46 9.51 10.64 -4.13
C ASP A 46 8.03 10.24 -4.20
N HIS A 47 7.52 9.55 -5.24
CA HIS A 47 6.09 9.23 -5.38
C HIS A 47 5.79 7.85 -5.99
N PRO A 48 5.23 6.89 -5.21
CA PRO A 48 5.05 5.50 -5.65
C PRO A 48 3.80 5.19 -6.49
N LEU A 49 2.88 6.13 -6.71
CA LEU A 49 1.53 5.78 -7.22
C LEU A 49 1.23 6.25 -8.67
N ASN A 50 2.02 7.14 -9.27
CA ASN A 50 1.78 7.56 -10.67
C ASN A 50 3.07 8.04 -11.38
N GLY A 51 3.78 7.10 -12.01
CA GLY A 51 5.04 7.37 -12.71
C GLY A 51 4.91 8.30 -13.93
N ASP A 52 3.76 8.28 -14.60
CA ASP A 52 3.50 9.15 -15.76
C ASP A 52 3.32 10.61 -15.33
N ALA A 53 2.61 10.83 -14.21
CA ALA A 53 2.45 12.15 -13.61
C ALA A 53 3.80 12.71 -13.13
N ALA A 54 4.61 11.89 -12.45
CA ALA A 54 5.96 12.29 -12.03
C ALA A 54 6.86 12.64 -13.23
N SER A 55 6.84 11.80 -14.26
CA SER A 55 7.59 12.05 -15.49
C SER A 55 7.15 13.34 -16.19
N LEU A 56 5.85 13.62 -16.19
CA LEU A 56 5.29 14.85 -16.77
C LEU A 56 5.72 16.08 -15.97
N MET A 57 5.65 16.05 -14.65
CA MET A 57 6.07 17.15 -13.77
C MET A 57 7.55 17.51 -13.94
N MET A 58 8.42 16.51 -14.12
CA MET A 58 9.85 16.70 -14.33
C MET A 58 10.18 17.26 -15.73
N LYS A 59 9.41 16.87 -16.76
CA LYS A 59 9.64 17.31 -18.15
C LYS A 59 9.00 18.67 -18.45
N ASP A 60 7.76 18.87 -18.03
CA ASP A 60 6.97 20.07 -18.27
C ASP A 60 5.99 20.30 -17.13
N LYS A 61 6.43 21.12 -16.17
CA LYS A 61 5.65 21.49 -15.00
C LYS A 61 4.36 22.25 -15.35
N ALA A 62 4.38 23.08 -16.39
CA ALA A 62 3.19 23.87 -16.77
C ALA A 62 2.09 22.96 -17.31
N GLN A 63 2.44 21.98 -18.13
CA GLN A 63 1.49 20.99 -18.63
C GLN A 63 0.94 20.10 -17.50
N TYR A 64 1.79 19.71 -16.54
CA TYR A 64 1.35 18.99 -15.35
C TYR A 64 0.31 19.79 -14.54
N GLU A 65 0.60 21.05 -14.21
CA GLU A 65 -0.31 21.91 -13.44
C GLU A 65 -1.65 22.11 -14.13
N GLN A 66 -1.65 22.29 -15.46
CA GLN A 66 -2.88 22.38 -16.24
C GLN A 66 -3.71 21.09 -16.15
N LYS A 67 -3.07 19.92 -16.25
CA LYS A 67 -3.73 18.61 -16.17
C LYS A 67 -4.31 18.35 -14.78
N VAL A 68 -3.60 18.73 -13.73
CA VAL A 68 -4.09 18.66 -12.33
C VAL A 68 -5.33 19.52 -12.16
N LYS A 69 -5.30 20.77 -12.62
CA LYS A 69 -6.44 21.69 -12.54
C LYS A 69 -7.68 21.11 -13.24
N GLU A 70 -7.51 20.59 -14.46
CA GLU A 70 -8.59 19.97 -15.22
C GLU A 70 -9.17 18.72 -14.54
N TYR A 71 -8.33 17.93 -13.86
CA TYR A 71 -8.76 16.76 -13.09
C TYR A 71 -9.55 17.17 -11.84
N CYS A 72 -9.06 18.15 -11.08
CA CYS A 72 -9.76 18.67 -9.90
C CYS A 72 -11.14 19.25 -10.29
N GLU A 73 -11.23 19.98 -11.40
CA GLU A 73 -12.51 20.53 -11.87
C GLU A 73 -13.50 19.45 -12.35
N ARG A 74 -13.02 18.29 -12.82
CA ARG A 74 -13.89 17.20 -13.29
C ARG A 74 -14.35 16.28 -12.16
N TYR A 75 -13.47 16.00 -11.20
CA TYR A 75 -13.68 14.90 -10.26
C TYR A 75 -13.70 15.33 -8.78
N ALA A 76 -13.20 16.52 -8.43
CA ALA A 76 -13.10 16.98 -7.04
C ALA A 76 -14.13 18.07 -6.69
N LYS A 77 -15.18 18.25 -7.49
CA LYS A 77 -16.26 19.20 -7.20
C LYS A 77 -17.17 18.67 -6.08
N LYS A 78 -17.51 19.57 -5.15
CA LYS A 78 -18.36 19.28 -3.98
C LYS A 78 -19.74 18.72 -4.34
N GLU A 79 -20.29 19.16 -5.47
CA GLU A 79 -21.59 18.68 -5.99
C GLU A 79 -21.60 17.19 -6.36
N HIS A 80 -20.43 16.56 -6.47
CA HIS A 80 -20.29 15.12 -6.73
C HIS A 80 -20.44 14.25 -5.46
N MET A 81 -20.48 14.86 -4.27
CA MET A 81 -20.66 14.18 -2.98
C MET A 81 -22.12 14.21 -2.47
N ASP A 82 -22.94 15.14 -2.95
CA ASP A 82 -24.34 15.31 -2.49
C ASP A 82 -25.34 14.33 -3.13
N ASN A 83 -24.92 13.57 -4.16
CA ASN A 83 -25.77 12.58 -4.82
C ASN A 83 -25.83 11.20 -4.12
N THR A 84 -25.29 11.07 -2.90
CA THR A 84 -25.30 9.80 -2.13
C THR A 84 -26.08 9.88 -0.82
N LEU A 85 -26.78 10.99 -0.53
CA LEU A 85 -27.55 11.16 0.71
C LEU A 85 -29.08 11.10 0.51
N THR A 86 -29.56 10.68 -0.67
CA THR A 86 -30.99 10.42 -0.89
C THR A 86 -31.19 9.10 -1.63
N ASP A 87 -30.94 7.99 -0.95
CA ASP A 87 -31.64 6.73 -1.20
C ASP A 87 -31.53 5.84 0.05
N ASP A 88 -32.67 5.49 0.61
CA ASP A 88 -32.87 4.68 1.81
C ASP A 88 -32.29 3.25 1.69
N SER A 89 -30.98 3.11 1.83
CA SER A 89 -30.34 1.83 2.11
C SER A 89 -29.49 1.97 3.37
N GLU A 90 -30.05 1.59 4.52
CA GLU A 90 -29.29 1.18 5.70
C GLU A 90 -28.39 0.00 5.29
N VAL A 91 -27.18 0.30 4.80
CA VAL A 91 -26.11 -0.67 4.75
C VAL A 91 -25.46 -0.69 6.13
N GLU A 92 -26.03 -1.52 6.99
CA GLU A 92 -25.37 -2.02 8.20
C GLU A 92 -23.95 -2.48 7.81
N VAL A 93 -22.95 -1.83 8.41
CA VAL A 93 -21.57 -2.30 8.37
C VAL A 93 -21.52 -3.67 9.05
N SER A 94 -21.66 -4.73 8.25
CA SER A 94 -21.44 -6.10 8.68
C SER A 94 -19.95 -6.29 8.94
N ASP A 95 -19.55 -6.04 10.17
CA ASP A 95 -18.33 -6.55 10.76
C ASP A 95 -18.44 -8.08 10.87
N ASN A 96 -17.36 -8.81 10.57
CA ASN A 96 -17.26 -10.28 10.42
C ASN A 96 -17.66 -10.79 9.01
N GLU A 97 -16.78 -11.38 8.21
CA GLU A 97 -16.27 -12.74 8.41
C GLU A 97 -14.82 -12.93 7.95
N ALA A 98 -14.12 -13.75 8.72
CA ALA A 98 -12.81 -14.36 8.52
C ALA A 98 -12.34 -14.53 7.05
N PHE A 99 -11.11 -14.05 6.80
CA PHE A 99 -10.32 -14.39 5.62
C PHE A 99 -10.10 -15.92 5.61
N SER A 100 -10.83 -16.63 4.74
CA SER A 100 -10.64 -18.06 4.50
C SER A 100 -9.30 -18.28 3.80
N ASP A 101 -8.47 -19.12 4.42
CA ASP A 101 -7.18 -19.62 3.91
C ASP A 101 -7.44 -20.41 2.61
N ASP A 102 -7.10 -19.83 1.45
CA ASP A 102 -7.21 -20.48 0.15
C ASP A 102 -5.93 -21.27 -0.14
N GLU A 103 -6.06 -22.58 -0.02
CA GLU A 103 -5.08 -23.60 -0.37
C GLU A 103 -4.92 -23.70 -1.89
N VAL A 104 -4.14 -22.81 -2.51
CA VAL A 104 -3.78 -22.94 -3.94
C VAL A 104 -2.55 -23.84 -4.10
N ALA A 105 -2.77 -25.16 -4.03
CA ALA A 105 -1.78 -26.15 -4.44
C ALA A 105 -1.55 -26.07 -5.96
N GLY A 106 -0.54 -25.29 -6.36
CA GLY A 106 -0.02 -25.30 -7.72
C GLY A 106 0.53 -26.68 -8.09
N ARG A 107 -0.18 -27.39 -8.97
CA ARG A 107 0.32 -28.59 -9.62
C ARG A 107 1.49 -28.20 -10.53
N ALA A 108 2.68 -28.73 -10.25
CA ALA A 108 3.79 -28.73 -11.20
C ALA A 108 3.49 -29.76 -12.30
N ASP A 109 3.52 -29.32 -13.56
CA ASP A 109 3.50 -30.21 -14.72
C ASP A 109 4.88 -30.88 -14.91
N PRO A 110 4.93 -32.09 -15.52
CA PRO A 110 6.08 -33.00 -15.50
C PRO A 110 7.28 -32.60 -16.38
#